data_AF-A0A317GZ60-F1
#
_entry.id   AF-A0A317GZ60-F1
#
_cell.length_a   1.000
_cell.length_b   1.000
_cell.length_c   1.000
_cell.angle_alpha   90.00
_cell.angle_beta   90.00
_cell.angle_gamma   90.00
#
_symmetry.space_group_name_H-M   'P 1'
#
loop_
_entity.id
_entity.type
_entity.pdbx_description
1 polymer ?
#
loop_
_entity_poly.entity_id
_entity_poly.type
_entity_poly.pdbx_seq_one_letter_code
_entity_poly.pdbx_strand_id
1 'polypeptide(L)'
;MSVLLLVPAMAECKTGALEVAIEGHTVVIYSSMEKAGGCKASVLFSYEKEGQRRTRKLECNFRVPAKAHYRFCEASDPEFIDIKIESAITGGCE
;
A
#
# COMPACT_ATOMS: atom_id res chain seq x y z
N MET A 1 -12.42 -32.41 11.06
CA MET A 1 -11.26 -31.54 10.79
C MET A 1 -11.78 -30.28 10.13
N SER A 2 -11.94 -29.20 10.90
CA SER A 2 -12.40 -27.91 10.37
C SER A 2 -11.20 -27.12 9.89
N VAL A 3 -11.16 -26.82 8.59
CA VAL A 3 -10.15 -25.94 7.99
C VAL A 3 -10.60 -24.51 8.25
N LEU A 4 -9.91 -23.79 9.14
CA LEU A 4 -10.04 -22.34 9.26
C LEU A 4 -9.35 -21.70 8.04
N LEU A 5 -10.16 -21.17 7.13
CA LEU A 5 -9.69 -20.25 6.09
C LEU A 5 -9.35 -18.91 6.76
N LEU A 6 -8.06 -18.62 6.96
CA LEU A 6 -7.61 -17.27 7.28
C LEU A 6 -7.82 -16.40 6.04
N VAL A 7 -8.86 -15.56 6.06
CA VAL A 7 -9.01 -14.47 5.11
C VAL A 7 -7.99 -13.39 5.50
N PRO A 8 -7.06 -12.99 4.62
CA PRO A 8 -6.16 -11.89 4.93
C PRO A 8 -7.01 -10.62 5.10
N ALA A 9 -6.96 -10.04 6.29
CA ALA A 9 -7.60 -8.76 6.56
C ALA A 9 -6.91 -7.68 5.71
N MET A 10 -7.64 -7.11 4.75
CA MET A 10 -7.20 -5.91 4.04
C MET A 10 -7.15 -4.77 5.06
N ALA A 11 -5.93 -4.42 5.50
CA ALA A 11 -5.71 -3.25 6.34
C ALA A 11 -5.78 -1.99 5.47
N GLU A 12 -6.98 -1.42 5.33
CA GLU A 12 -7.20 -0.15 4.64
C GLU A 12 -6.95 1.02 5.62
N CYS A 13 -5.87 1.77 5.42
CA CYS A 13 -5.65 3.04 6.13
C CYS A 13 -5.97 4.19 5.17
N LYS A 14 -7.08 4.90 5.42
CA LYS A 14 -7.58 5.98 4.55
C LYS A 14 -7.11 7.33 5.05
N THR A 15 -6.41 8.09 4.20
CA THR A 15 -6.10 9.50 4.43
C THR A 15 -6.39 10.30 3.17
N GLY A 16 -7.56 10.95 3.13
CA GLY A 16 -7.94 11.82 2.01
C GLY A 16 -8.07 11.08 0.67
N ALA A 17 -7.35 11.55 -0.35
CA ALA A 17 -7.41 11.08 -1.74
C ALA A 17 -6.57 9.82 -2.02
N LEU A 18 -5.93 9.24 -1.00
CA LEU A 18 -5.02 8.11 -1.13
C LEU A 18 -5.40 6.98 -0.16
N GLU A 19 -5.31 5.75 -0.64
CA GLU A 19 -5.59 4.53 0.11
C GLU A 19 -4.45 3.53 -0.10
N VAL A 20 -4.22 2.64 0.86
CA VAL A 20 -3.19 1.60 0.78
C VAL A 20 -3.88 0.26 0.98
N ALA A 21 -3.49 -0.71 0.17
CA ALA A 21 -3.94 -2.09 0.29
C ALA A 21 -2.77 -3.05 0.13
N ILE A 22 -2.99 -4.28 0.60
CA ILE A 22 -2.09 -5.40 0.42
C ILE A 22 -2.78 -6.39 -0.51
N GLU A 23 -2.08 -6.80 -1.56
CA GLU A 23 -2.55 -7.76 -2.56
C GLU A 23 -1.52 -8.85 -2.77
N GLY A 24 -1.71 -9.99 -2.11
CA GLY A 24 -0.71 -11.05 -2.11
C GLY A 24 0.62 -10.53 -1.56
N HIS A 25 1.64 -10.51 -2.41
CA HIS A 25 2.99 -10.03 -2.08
C HIS A 25 3.25 -8.59 -2.54
N THR A 26 2.19 -7.81 -2.70
CA THR A 26 2.25 -6.44 -3.21
C THR A 26 1.64 -5.45 -2.23
N VAL A 27 2.34 -4.36 -1.96
CA VAL A 27 1.78 -3.17 -1.30
C VAL A 27 1.42 -2.17 -2.38
N VAL A 28 0.15 -1.74 -2.39
CA VAL A 28 -0.40 -0.86 -3.43
C VAL A 28 -0.94 0.40 -2.79
N ILE A 29 -0.57 1.55 -3.33
CA ILE A 29 -1.19 2.85 -3.02
C ILE A 29 -2.13 3.20 -4.17
N TYR A 30 -3.40 3.38 -3.82
CA TYR A 30 -4.48 3.81 -4.67
C TYR A 30 -4.71 5.31 -4.54
N SER A 31 -5.16 5.93 -5.64
CA SER A 31 -5.86 7.21 -5.55
C SER A 31 -7.37 6.99 -5.58
N SER A 32 -8.08 7.56 -4.60
CA SER A 32 -9.53 7.50 -4.47
C SER A 32 -10.23 8.70 -5.13
N MET A 33 -9.49 9.67 -5.69
CA MET A 33 -10.05 10.88 -6.28
C MET A 33 -9.44 11.21 -7.64
N GLU A 34 -10.24 11.85 -8.50
CA GLU A 34 -9.73 12.44 -9.73
C GLU A 34 -9.13 13.83 -9.44
N LYS A 35 -7.86 14.04 -9.81
CA LYS A 35 -7.19 15.34 -9.71
C LYS A 35 -6.18 15.54 -10.84
N ALA A 36 -6.14 16.78 -11.33
CA ALA A 36 -5.19 17.21 -12.35
C ALA A 36 -3.88 17.65 -11.68
N GLY A 37 -2.81 16.87 -11.88
CA GLY A 37 -1.49 17.18 -11.33
C GLY A 37 -0.70 15.92 -11.02
N GLY A 38 0.18 16.01 -10.02
CA GLY A 38 0.97 14.87 -9.57
C GLY A 38 0.59 14.46 -8.15
N CYS A 39 0.63 13.16 -7.89
CA CYS A 39 0.49 12.65 -6.52
C CYS A 39 1.88 12.35 -5.95
N LYS A 40 2.01 12.58 -4.66
CA LYS A 40 3.12 12.08 -3.85
C LYS A 40 2.53 11.28 -2.72
N ALA A 41 3.07 10.09 -2.48
CA ALA A 41 2.62 9.25 -1.39
C ALA A 41 3.79 8.50 -0.77
N SER A 42 3.72 8.27 0.53
CA SER A 42 4.57 7.28 1.17
C SER A 42 3.88 6.56 2.30
N VAL A 43 4.24 5.29 2.47
CA VAL A 43 3.75 4.41 3.53
C VAL A 43 4.89 3.53 4.04
N LEU A 44 4.94 3.35 5.35
CA LEU A 44 5.80 2.35 5.98
C LEU A 44 5.03 1.04 6.10
N PHE A 45 5.68 -0.04 5.69
CA PHE A 45 5.18 -1.39 5.88
C PHE A 45 6.30 -2.29 6.39
N SER A 46 5.93 -3.39 7.02
CA SER A 46 6.84 -4.43 7.43
C SER A 46 6.48 -5.77 6.81
N TYR A 47 7.46 -6.65 6.67
CA TYR A 47 7.28 -8.02 6.17
C TYR A 47 8.21 -8.96 6.94
N GLU A 48 7.87 -10.24 6.95
CA GLU A 48 8.70 -11.31 7.51
C GLU A 48 9.70 -11.79 6.47
N LYS A 49 10.97 -11.89 6.87
CA LYS A 49 12.05 -12.47 6.07
C LYS A 49 12.99 -13.23 6.99
N GLU A 50 13.13 -14.53 6.74
CA GLU A 50 14.07 -15.42 7.46
C GLU A 50 13.86 -15.40 8.99
N GLY A 51 12.61 -15.37 9.43
CA GLY A 51 12.21 -15.30 10.84
C GLY A 51 12.36 -13.92 11.47
N GLN A 52 12.74 -12.89 10.71
CA GLN A 52 12.92 -11.52 11.19
C GLN A 52 11.95 -10.56 10.53
N ARG A 53 11.41 -9.63 11.31
CA ARG A 53 10.57 -8.56 10.78
C ARG A 53 11.43 -7.43 10.23
N ARG A 54 11.21 -7.07 8.96
CA ARG A 54 11.91 -5.99 8.26
C ARG A 54 10.93 -4.88 7.92
N THR A 55 11.35 -3.63 8.08
CA THR A 55 10.55 -2.46 7.72
C THR A 55 11.07 -1.87 6.42
N ARG A 56 10.15 -1.49 5.53
CA ARG A 56 10.45 -0.84 4.25
C ARG A 56 9.50 0.34 4.05
N LYS A 57 9.98 1.36 3.34
CA LYS A 57 9.18 2.50 2.90
C LYS A 57 8.86 2.33 1.42
N LEU A 58 7.59 2.41 1.07
CA LEU A 58 7.15 2.66 -0.30
C LEU A 58 6.97 4.18 -0.43
N GLU A 59 7.73 4.82 -1.30
CA GLU A 59 7.66 6.26 -1.57
C GLU A 59 7.57 6.50 -3.08
N CYS A 60 6.63 7.36 -3.47
CA CYS A 60 6.30 7.59 -4.86
C CYS A 60 6.06 9.08 -5.06
N ASN A 61 6.74 9.67 -6.04
CA ASN A 61 6.75 11.10 -6.29
C ASN A 61 6.65 11.36 -7.80
N PHE A 62 5.50 11.04 -8.38
CA PHE A 62 5.29 11.08 -9.82
C PHE A 62 4.18 12.07 -10.20
N ARG A 63 4.41 12.81 -11.29
CA ARG A 63 3.35 13.59 -11.93
C ARG A 63 2.51 12.69 -12.84
N VAL A 64 1.60 11.95 -12.23
CA VAL A 64 0.59 11.15 -12.94
C VAL A 64 -0.81 11.67 -12.61
N PRO A 65 -1.72 11.72 -13.58
CA PRO A 65 -3.10 12.12 -13.33
C PRO A 65 -3.73 11.15 -12.34
N ALA A 66 -4.22 11.68 -11.22
CA ALA A 66 -5.02 10.91 -10.29
C ALA A 66 -6.35 10.61 -10.99
N LYS A 67 -6.66 9.33 -11.19
CA LYS A 67 -7.99 8.85 -11.60
C LYS A 67 -8.57 8.05 -10.43
N ALA A 68 -9.89 8.02 -10.29
CA ALA A 68 -10.52 7.21 -9.26
C ALA A 68 -10.12 5.72 -9.41
N HIS A 69 -9.77 5.08 -8.30
CA HIS A 69 -9.29 3.68 -8.22
C HIS A 69 -8.01 3.41 -9.02
N TYR A 70 -7.24 4.45 -9.33
CA TYR A 70 -5.97 4.29 -10.02
C TYR A 70 -4.91 3.74 -9.07
N ARG A 71 -4.25 2.63 -9.46
CA ARG A 71 -3.03 2.14 -8.80
C ARG A 71 -1.94 3.17 -9.05
N PHE A 72 -1.75 4.06 -8.08
CA PHE A 72 -0.79 5.14 -8.19
C PHE A 72 0.64 4.61 -8.04
N CYS A 73 0.85 3.68 -7.12
CA CYS A 73 2.17 3.14 -6.86
C CYS A 73 2.09 1.76 -6.23
N GLU A 74 3.07 0.90 -6.49
CA GLU A 74 3.15 -0.40 -5.86
C GLU A 74 4.59 -0.83 -5.62
N ALA A 75 4.77 -1.68 -4.63
CA ALA A 75 5.98 -2.48 -4.45
C ALA A 75 5.55 -3.95 -4.36
N SER A 76 6.02 -4.75 -5.31
CA SER A 76 5.77 -6.19 -5.38
C SER A 76 7.09 -6.93 -5.27
N ASP A 77 7.14 -7.89 -4.35
CA ASP A 77 8.31 -8.74 -4.15
C ASP A 77 7.85 -10.06 -3.54
N PRO A 78 8.15 -11.23 -4.13
CA PRO A 78 7.77 -12.51 -3.54
C PRO A 78 8.34 -12.75 -2.13
N GLU A 79 9.36 -12.01 -1.72
CA GLU A 79 9.87 -12.05 -0.34
C GLU A 79 9.00 -11.28 0.66
N PHE A 80 8.02 -10.49 0.20
CA PHE A 80 7.10 -9.78 1.07
C PHE A 80 6.00 -10.73 1.60
N ILE A 81 6.35 -11.47 2.65
CA ILE A 81 5.45 -12.39 3.34
C ILE A 81 4.97 -11.73 4.65
N ASP A 82 3.73 -12.03 5.07
CA ASP A 82 3.10 -11.47 6.28
C ASP A 82 3.23 -9.93 6.33
N ILE A 83 2.77 -9.24 5.29
CA ILE A 83 2.90 -7.80 5.18
C ILE A 83 1.99 -7.10 6.22
N LYS A 84 2.51 -6.06 6.89
CA LYS A 84 1.73 -5.17 7.77
C LYS A 84 1.99 -3.71 7.42
N ILE A 85 0.93 -2.91 7.36
CA ILE A 85 1.03 -1.46 7.21
C ILE A 85 1.33 -0.87 8.60
N GLU A 86 2.49 -0.24 8.74
CA GLU A 86 3.01 0.28 10.01
C GLU A 86 2.67 1.76 10.23
N SER A 87 2.33 2.47 9.16
CA SER A 87 1.97 3.89 9.23
C SER A 87 0.73 4.21 8.42
N ALA A 88 0.05 5.28 8.80
CA ALA A 88 -0.86 5.94 7.88
C ALA A 88 -0.11 6.36 6.61
N ILE A 89 -0.83 6.44 5.48
CA ILE A 89 -0.27 7.02 4.26
C ILE A 89 -0.03 8.51 4.52
N THR A 90 1.09 8.98 3.99
CA THR A 90 1.45 10.40 3.99
C THR A 90 1.57 10.88 2.56
N GLY A 91 1.19 12.12 2.30
CA GLY A 91 1.27 12.72 0.97
C GLY A 91 -0.05 13.33 0.51
N GLY A 92 -0.15 13.60 -0.78
CA GLY A 92 -1.29 14.27 -1.38
C GLY A 92 -1.18 14.38 -2.89
N CYS A 93 -2.29 14.73 -3.52
CA CYS A 93 -2.38 15.04 -4.93
C CYS A 93 -2.69 16.53 -5.07
N GLU A 94 -1.82 17.23 -5.81
CA GLU A 94 -1.94 18.66 -6.16
C GLU A 94 -2.85 18.82 -7.38
#